data_AF-A0A6G0HEF2-F1
#
_entry.id   AF-A0A6G0HEF2-F1
#
_cell.length_a   1.000
_cell.length_b   1.000
_cell.length_c   1.000
_cell.angle_alpha   90.00
_cell.angle_beta   90.00
_cell.angle_gamma   90.00
#
_symmetry.space_group_name_H-M   'P 1'
#
loop_
_entity.id
_entity.type
_entity.pdbx_description
1 polymer ?
#
loop_
_entity_poly.entity_id
_entity_poly.type
_entity_poly.pdbx_seq_one_letter_code
_entity_poly.pdbx_strand_id
1 'polypeptide(L)'
;MPHERMQEWICYSCDDHLRRGNLPTIAVANKLELASIPLELAELNVLERQLIAKILPFAKIVALPKGQQRAVHGAVVCVPSEVEATVNCLPRPSSDAQLLQVKLKRRIKYKGHQYFYTVNMKNVLAALATLKDMHSEYKDVSIDQGATFNSLPDDLPCNEEQTQQDNGDASEQADQSQSPEKDELRPGLVLDSCMQPPDIAQEALSYGDGIFSVAPAQGNKPVGFFAIPKLEAMAFPVQFPTGQNTLDEVREKKLSPSKYFNARLFCVDTRFASDQSYLFFAQFVTETHMATNSMSIQMRKGKPITRDGRKISSKMLQDKQEVEKLITNKDATRFMQPLRGTPAYWEKTLKDLNAMVRQLGKPTFFLTFSAAEMRWPEVIEAVKAQQGEQVDFSQLDWNAKCDILRSNPVTVMRLFEKRVDALMTDLILSPAHPIGEVEDYFYRVEFQARGSPHIHLLVWIKDAPEFGDLQDDSVVIKFIDQYITCQMPDPNADPELHKIVSEVQLHSRNHSKSCKKGNVMCRFGFPKLPMDKTILTYPTPDDDDDDDNDNNDQQQSAKKQTQRQKGKTKEQSSSA
;
A
#
# COMPACT_ATOMS: atom_id res chain seq x y z
N MET A 1 -32.54 2.65 1.93
CA MET A 1 -32.35 3.31 3.24
C MET A 1 -33.63 3.12 4.06
N PRO A 2 -33.56 2.60 5.29
CA PRO A 2 -34.74 2.55 6.17
C PRO A 2 -35.29 3.95 6.42
N HIS A 3 -36.61 4.10 6.46
CA HIS A 3 -37.33 5.38 6.58
C HIS A 3 -36.95 6.19 7.85
N GLU A 4 -36.42 5.51 8.87
CA GLU A 4 -35.93 6.08 10.13
C GLU A 4 -34.62 6.88 9.98
N ARG A 5 -33.89 6.74 8.86
CA ARG A 5 -32.69 7.53 8.55
C ARG A 5 -32.97 8.83 7.77
N MET A 6 -34.24 9.24 7.63
CA MET A 6 -34.65 10.47 6.94
C MET A 6 -34.63 11.73 7.83
N GLN A 7 -34.00 11.70 9.00
CA GLN A 7 -33.59 12.95 9.67
C GLN A 7 -32.36 13.49 8.93
N GLU A 8 -32.42 14.73 8.46
CA GLU A 8 -31.28 15.38 7.83
C GLU A 8 -30.21 15.63 8.90
N TRP A 9 -29.13 14.84 8.88
CA TRP A 9 -28.00 14.99 9.80
C TRP A 9 -26.95 15.91 9.20
N ILE A 10 -26.50 16.90 9.96
CA ILE A 10 -25.31 17.69 9.64
C ILE A 10 -24.12 17.12 10.41
N CYS A 11 -22.99 16.92 9.73
CA CYS A 11 -21.77 16.48 10.42
C CYS A 11 -21.18 17.62 11.26
N TYR A 12 -20.48 17.29 12.35
CA TYR A 12 -19.87 18.28 13.26
C TYR A 12 -19.00 19.32 12.53
N SER A 13 -18.25 18.89 11.50
CA SER A 13 -17.43 19.79 10.70
C SER A 13 -18.27 20.84 9.96
N CYS A 14 -19.40 20.44 9.39
CA CYS A 14 -20.29 21.37 8.70
C CYS A 14 -21.02 22.27 9.69
N ASP A 15 -21.49 21.74 10.83
CA ASP A 15 -22.13 22.51 11.89
C ASP A 15 -21.21 23.64 12.41
N ASP A 16 -19.95 23.32 12.70
CA ASP A 16 -18.98 24.31 13.18
C ASP A 16 -18.73 25.45 12.17
N HIS A 17 -18.66 25.14 10.88
CA HIS A 17 -18.49 26.17 9.85
C HIS A 17 -19.74 27.04 9.69
N LEU A 18 -20.94 26.42 9.69
CA LEU A 18 -22.21 27.14 9.55
C LEU A 18 -22.49 28.04 10.76
N ARG A 19 -22.19 27.61 11.99
CA ARG A 19 -22.28 28.45 13.20
C ARG A 19 -21.43 29.71 13.11
N ARG A 20 -20.33 29.66 12.38
CA ARG A 20 -19.43 30.80 12.13
C ARG A 20 -19.82 31.62 10.89
N GLY A 21 -20.96 31.32 10.25
CA GLY A 21 -21.41 31.98 9.02
C GLY A 21 -20.53 31.69 7.81
N ASN A 22 -19.79 30.58 7.80
CA ASN A 22 -18.86 30.22 6.73
C ASN A 22 -19.35 28.98 5.96
N LEU A 23 -19.17 29.00 4.63
CA LEU A 23 -19.35 27.81 3.79
C LEU A 23 -18.31 26.73 4.18
N PRO A 24 -18.72 25.49 4.49
CA PRO A 24 -17.78 24.40 4.76
C PRO A 24 -16.91 24.11 3.52
N THR A 25 -15.60 23.93 3.70
CA THR A 25 -14.68 23.73 2.56
C THR A 25 -14.97 22.44 1.77
N ILE A 26 -15.55 21.43 2.45
CA ILE A 26 -15.90 20.12 1.87
C ILE A 26 -17.38 20.02 1.47
N ALA A 27 -18.12 21.14 1.45
CA ALA A 27 -19.53 21.14 1.09
C ALA A 27 -19.75 20.86 -0.40
N VAL A 28 -20.87 20.21 -0.71
CA VAL A 28 -21.39 20.03 -2.09
C VAL A 28 -21.48 21.38 -2.81
N ALA A 29 -22.00 22.40 -2.11
CA ALA A 29 -22.09 23.78 -2.59
C ALA A 29 -20.74 24.43 -2.95
N ASN A 30 -19.61 23.92 -2.41
CA ASN A 30 -18.26 24.36 -2.78
C ASN A 30 -17.71 23.57 -4.00
N LYS A 31 -18.58 23.26 -4.98
CA LYS A 31 -18.25 22.51 -6.21
C LYS A 31 -17.61 21.13 -5.93
N LEU A 32 -18.28 20.37 -5.07
CA LEU A 32 -17.93 18.96 -4.78
C LEU A 32 -19.07 18.00 -5.11
N GLU A 33 -20.14 18.48 -5.70
CA GLU A 33 -21.23 17.64 -6.19
C GLU A 33 -20.73 16.60 -7.20
N LEU A 34 -21.33 15.41 -7.14
CA LEU A 34 -21.05 14.30 -8.06
C LEU A 34 -22.26 14.09 -8.94
N ALA A 35 -22.05 14.08 -10.25
CA ALA A 35 -23.08 13.67 -11.20
C ALA A 35 -23.35 12.16 -11.06
N SER A 36 -24.60 11.76 -11.31
CA SER A 36 -24.96 10.34 -11.48
C SER A 36 -24.17 9.73 -12.63
N ILE A 37 -23.69 8.50 -12.46
CA ILE A 37 -23.01 7.76 -13.53
C ILE A 37 -24.08 7.23 -14.50
N PRO A 38 -24.06 7.60 -15.78
CA PRO A 38 -24.92 7.01 -16.81
C PRO A 38 -24.75 5.49 -16.86
N LEU A 39 -25.82 4.76 -17.18
CA LEU A 39 -25.81 3.30 -17.22
C LEU A 39 -24.75 2.78 -18.21
N GLU A 40 -24.60 3.48 -19.34
CA GLU A 40 -23.64 3.22 -20.41
C GLU A 40 -22.19 3.28 -19.93
N LEU A 41 -21.88 4.09 -18.90
CA LEU A 41 -20.56 4.17 -18.29
C LEU A 41 -20.38 3.20 -17.12
N ALA A 42 -21.46 2.88 -16.41
CA ALA A 42 -21.43 1.99 -15.26
C ALA A 42 -21.13 0.53 -15.66
N GLU A 43 -21.66 0.08 -16.80
CA GLU A 43 -21.51 -1.30 -17.32
C GLU A 43 -20.12 -1.61 -17.89
N LEU A 44 -19.27 -0.60 -18.08
CA LEU A 44 -17.96 -0.78 -18.70
C LEU A 44 -17.00 -1.58 -17.83
N ASN A 45 -16.34 -2.55 -18.45
CA ASN A 45 -15.24 -3.29 -17.82
C ASN A 45 -13.95 -2.44 -17.74
N VAL A 46 -12.95 -2.92 -16.99
CA VAL A 46 -11.70 -2.18 -16.75
C VAL A 46 -10.97 -1.79 -18.04
N LEU A 47 -10.96 -2.66 -19.04
CA LEU A 47 -10.31 -2.40 -20.33
C LEU A 47 -11.09 -1.37 -21.15
N GLU A 48 -12.41 -1.51 -21.23
CA GLU A 48 -13.30 -0.56 -21.91
C GLU A 48 -13.17 0.85 -21.34
N ARG A 49 -13.08 0.97 -20.00
CA ARG A 49 -12.83 2.25 -19.32
C ARG A 49 -11.50 2.89 -19.73
N GLN A 50 -10.47 2.09 -20.00
CA GLN A 50 -9.17 2.59 -20.46
C GLN A 50 -9.19 2.97 -21.94
N LEU A 51 -9.96 2.27 -22.77
CA LEU A 51 -10.09 2.62 -24.20
C LEU A 51 -10.73 4.00 -24.41
N ILE A 52 -11.66 4.39 -23.54
CA ILE A 52 -12.35 5.69 -23.61
C ILE A 52 -11.61 6.82 -22.88
N ALA A 53 -10.59 6.53 -22.06
CA ALA A 53 -9.88 7.53 -21.28
C ALA A 53 -8.89 8.33 -22.15
N LYS A 54 -8.98 9.66 -22.15
CA LYS A 54 -8.01 10.54 -22.86
C LYS A 54 -6.65 10.58 -22.17
N ILE A 55 -6.58 10.19 -20.90
CA ILE A 55 -5.33 10.10 -20.13
C ILE A 55 -5.27 8.74 -19.41
N LEU A 56 -4.17 8.02 -19.56
CA LEU A 56 -3.96 6.74 -18.87
C LEU A 56 -2.99 6.93 -17.70
N PRO A 57 -3.45 6.72 -16.44
CA PRO A 57 -2.55 6.62 -15.30
C PRO A 57 -1.86 5.24 -15.31
N PHE A 58 -0.55 5.24 -15.53
CA PHE A 58 0.29 4.05 -15.43
C PHE A 58 1.00 4.00 -14.07
N ALA A 59 0.89 2.87 -13.40
CA ALA A 59 1.58 2.60 -12.14
C ALA A 59 2.25 1.22 -12.24
N LYS A 60 3.55 1.09 -11.97
CA LYS A 60 4.23 -0.23 -11.93
C LYS A 60 3.89 -0.96 -10.64
N ILE A 61 3.38 -2.19 -10.69
CA ILE A 61 2.86 -2.93 -9.53
C ILE A 61 3.59 -4.25 -9.42
N VAL A 62 4.53 -4.35 -8.50
CA VAL A 62 5.37 -5.54 -8.27
C VAL A 62 4.80 -6.42 -7.16
N ALA A 63 4.99 -7.74 -7.28
CA ALA A 63 4.72 -8.65 -6.17
C ALA A 63 5.87 -8.58 -5.15
N LEU A 64 5.53 -8.38 -3.88
CA LEU A 64 6.49 -8.41 -2.80
C LEU A 64 7.00 -9.85 -2.58
N PRO A 65 8.31 -10.07 -2.31
CA PRO A 65 8.90 -11.40 -2.20
C PRO A 65 8.28 -12.29 -1.11
N LYS A 66 7.65 -11.66 -0.10
CA LYS A 66 7.04 -12.31 1.06
C LYS A 66 5.57 -11.90 1.09
N GLY A 67 4.65 -12.88 1.10
CA GLY A 67 3.21 -12.62 1.31
C GLY A 67 2.36 -12.41 0.06
N GLN A 68 2.94 -12.47 -1.16
CA GLN A 68 2.23 -12.28 -2.44
C GLN A 68 1.44 -10.95 -2.55
N GLN A 69 1.69 -9.99 -1.64
CA GLN A 69 1.11 -8.66 -1.71
C GLN A 69 1.68 -7.92 -2.91
N ARG A 70 0.89 -6.99 -3.44
CA ARG A 70 1.26 -6.15 -4.58
C ARG A 70 1.61 -4.75 -4.06
N ALA A 71 2.72 -4.19 -4.52
CA ALA A 71 3.16 -2.85 -4.17
C ALA A 71 3.44 -2.04 -5.44
N VAL A 72 3.21 -0.73 -5.38
CA VAL A 72 3.62 0.16 -6.47
C VAL A 72 5.14 0.34 -6.43
N HIS A 73 5.79 0.25 -7.58
CA HIS A 73 7.20 0.48 -7.80
C HIS A 73 7.40 1.70 -8.70
N GLY A 74 8.24 2.65 -8.30
CA GLY A 74 8.44 3.87 -9.07
C GLY A 74 7.24 4.82 -9.04
N ALA A 75 7.15 5.70 -10.04
CA ALA A 75 6.14 6.76 -10.08
C ALA A 75 4.86 6.33 -10.82
N VAL A 76 3.72 6.85 -10.35
CA VAL A 76 2.51 6.90 -11.18
C VAL A 76 2.66 8.03 -12.19
N VAL A 77 2.48 7.72 -13.47
CA VAL A 77 2.60 8.67 -14.56
C VAL A 77 1.32 8.71 -15.38
N CYS A 78 0.87 9.91 -15.73
CA CYS A 78 -0.27 10.11 -16.63
C CYS A 78 0.24 10.30 -18.04
N VAL A 79 -0.27 9.53 -19.00
CA VAL A 79 0.14 9.63 -20.41
C VAL A 79 -1.10 9.87 -21.29
N PRO A 80 -1.07 10.85 -22.21
CA PRO A 80 -2.16 11.06 -23.16
C PRO A 80 -2.41 9.82 -24.04
N SER A 81 -3.68 9.54 -24.27
CA SER A 81 -4.17 8.40 -25.04
C SER A 81 -4.85 8.90 -26.31
N GLU A 82 -4.49 8.31 -27.45
CA GLU A 82 -5.12 8.58 -28.75
C GLU A 82 -6.42 7.77 -28.89
N VAL A 83 -7.47 8.21 -28.16
CA VAL A 83 -8.77 7.51 -28.09
C VAL A 83 -9.38 7.32 -29.47
N GLU A 84 -9.38 8.37 -30.30
CA GLU A 84 -9.96 8.34 -31.65
C GLU A 84 -9.27 7.29 -32.54
N ALA A 85 -7.93 7.35 -32.63
CA ALA A 85 -7.16 6.39 -33.43
C ALA A 85 -7.36 4.95 -32.94
N THR A 86 -7.39 4.75 -31.62
CA THR A 86 -7.54 3.43 -31.00
C THR A 86 -8.93 2.84 -31.22
N VAL A 87 -9.97 3.64 -31.06
CA VAL A 87 -11.35 3.15 -31.19
C VAL A 87 -11.69 2.90 -32.66
N ASN A 88 -11.16 3.72 -33.57
CA ASN A 88 -11.40 3.56 -35.00
C ASN A 88 -10.55 2.45 -35.64
N CYS A 89 -9.42 2.04 -35.04
CA CYS A 89 -8.64 0.90 -35.54
C CYS A 89 -9.20 -0.47 -35.16
N LEU A 90 -10.09 -0.53 -34.16
CA LEU A 90 -10.76 -1.78 -33.76
C LEU A 90 -11.93 -2.08 -34.72
N PRO A 91 -12.04 -3.30 -35.29
CA PRO A 91 -13.16 -3.62 -36.17
C PRO A 91 -14.49 -3.64 -35.43
N ARG A 92 -15.58 -3.47 -36.17
CA ARG A 92 -16.95 -3.69 -35.70
C ARG A 92 -17.40 -5.07 -36.20
N PRO A 93 -17.52 -6.08 -35.30
CA PRO A 93 -18.09 -7.36 -35.69
C PRO A 93 -19.51 -7.17 -36.21
N SER A 94 -19.88 -7.92 -37.26
CA SER A 94 -21.25 -7.99 -37.76
C SER A 94 -22.20 -8.77 -36.84
N SER A 95 -21.65 -9.46 -35.83
CA SER A 95 -22.41 -10.12 -34.77
C SER A 95 -23.12 -9.09 -33.88
N ASP A 96 -24.38 -9.38 -33.53
CA ASP A 96 -25.20 -8.56 -32.62
C ASP A 96 -24.53 -8.30 -31.27
N ALA A 97 -23.64 -9.19 -30.84
CA ALA A 97 -22.93 -9.08 -29.56
C ALA A 97 -21.71 -8.13 -29.60
N GLN A 98 -21.18 -7.80 -30.80
CA GLN A 98 -20.00 -6.95 -31.01
C GLN A 98 -18.81 -7.20 -30.06
N LEU A 99 -18.54 -8.47 -29.73
CA LEU A 99 -17.47 -8.87 -28.82
C LEU A 99 -16.14 -9.01 -29.57
N LEU A 100 -15.08 -8.44 -28.98
CA LEU A 100 -13.71 -8.52 -29.47
C LEU A 100 -12.76 -8.95 -28.35
N GLN A 101 -11.78 -9.78 -28.66
CA GLN A 101 -10.69 -10.04 -27.72
C GLN A 101 -9.59 -8.99 -27.93
N VAL A 102 -9.31 -8.19 -26.91
CA VAL A 102 -8.37 -7.06 -27.02
C VAL A 102 -7.27 -7.20 -25.98
N LYS A 103 -6.01 -7.18 -26.45
CA LYS A 103 -4.79 -7.06 -25.64
C LYS A 103 -4.39 -5.58 -25.58
N LEU A 104 -4.55 -4.95 -24.42
CA LEU A 104 -3.97 -3.63 -24.18
C LEU A 104 -2.48 -3.78 -23.88
N LYS A 105 -1.63 -3.09 -24.63
CA LYS A 105 -0.17 -3.11 -24.48
C LYS A 105 0.36 -1.71 -24.22
N ARG A 106 1.52 -1.63 -23.57
CA ARG A 106 2.29 -0.38 -23.42
C ARG A 106 2.95 0.06 -24.72
N ARG A 107 3.49 -0.92 -25.44
CA ARG A 107 3.99 -0.80 -26.81
C ARG A 107 3.55 -2.05 -27.56
N ILE A 108 3.08 -1.89 -28.79
CA ILE A 108 2.64 -2.99 -29.65
C ILE A 108 3.73 -4.08 -29.77
N LYS A 109 5.00 -3.65 -29.86
CA LYS A 109 6.20 -4.50 -29.99
C LYS A 109 6.43 -5.46 -28.83
N TYR A 110 5.84 -5.19 -27.67
CA TYR A 110 6.10 -6.02 -26.51
C TYR A 110 5.30 -7.33 -26.54
N LYS A 111 5.93 -8.43 -26.13
CA LYS A 111 5.30 -9.76 -26.13
C LYS A 111 4.19 -9.89 -25.09
N GLY A 112 4.37 -9.33 -23.90
CA GLY A 112 3.32 -9.33 -22.88
C GLY A 112 2.21 -8.29 -23.14
N HIS A 113 1.18 -8.34 -22.32
CA HIS A 113 0.08 -7.38 -22.35
C HIS A 113 -0.31 -6.93 -20.95
N GLN A 114 -0.92 -5.75 -20.88
CA GLN A 114 -1.41 -5.16 -19.65
C GLN A 114 -2.72 -5.76 -19.19
N TYR A 115 -3.68 -5.77 -20.11
CA TYR A 115 -4.98 -6.37 -19.89
C TYR A 115 -5.34 -7.18 -21.13
N PHE A 116 -5.95 -8.33 -20.90
CA PHE A 116 -6.52 -9.14 -21.95
C PHE A 116 -7.94 -9.50 -21.53
N TYR A 117 -8.90 -8.83 -22.15
CA TYR A 117 -10.31 -8.99 -21.87
C TYR A 117 -11.12 -9.00 -23.17
N THR A 118 -12.34 -9.51 -23.06
CA THR A 118 -13.34 -9.35 -24.11
C THR A 118 -13.96 -7.96 -23.97
N VAL A 119 -13.89 -7.16 -25.03
CA VAL A 119 -14.42 -5.81 -25.15
C VAL A 119 -15.70 -5.86 -25.96
N ASN A 120 -16.76 -5.23 -25.48
CA ASN A 120 -17.99 -5.03 -26.23
C ASN A 120 -17.94 -3.65 -26.90
N MET A 121 -17.80 -3.62 -28.23
CA MET A 121 -17.72 -2.36 -28.95
C MET A 121 -19.01 -1.55 -28.88
N LYS A 122 -20.18 -2.18 -28.72
CA LYS A 122 -21.44 -1.46 -28.52
C LYS A 122 -21.40 -0.61 -27.26
N ASN A 123 -20.85 -1.16 -26.17
CA ASN A 123 -20.73 -0.45 -24.91
C ASN A 123 -19.72 0.69 -25.01
N VAL A 124 -18.56 0.46 -25.63
CA VAL A 124 -17.54 1.50 -25.86
C VAL A 124 -18.09 2.66 -26.69
N LEU A 125 -18.82 2.36 -27.77
CA LEU A 125 -19.41 3.38 -28.64
C LEU A 125 -20.54 4.15 -27.95
N ALA A 126 -21.42 3.46 -27.21
CA ALA A 126 -22.48 4.09 -26.42
C ALA A 126 -21.90 5.00 -25.33
N ALA A 127 -20.84 4.54 -24.65
CA ALA A 127 -20.12 5.32 -23.66
C ALA A 127 -19.50 6.59 -24.26
N LEU A 128 -18.83 6.49 -25.41
CA LEU A 128 -18.25 7.66 -26.09
C LEU A 128 -19.32 8.63 -26.59
N ALA A 129 -20.44 8.13 -27.12
CA ALA A 129 -21.57 8.97 -27.51
C ALA A 129 -22.13 9.76 -26.31
N THR A 130 -22.27 9.09 -25.17
CA THR A 130 -22.71 9.70 -23.90
C THR A 130 -21.70 10.75 -23.41
N LEU A 131 -20.41 10.45 -23.46
CA LEU A 131 -19.35 11.40 -23.08
C LEU A 131 -19.28 12.60 -24.03
N LYS A 132 -19.55 12.43 -25.33
CA LYS A 132 -19.60 13.54 -26.28
C LYS A 132 -20.72 14.54 -25.96
N ASP A 133 -21.83 14.06 -25.43
CA ASP A 133 -22.96 14.90 -25.02
C ASP A 133 -22.67 15.60 -23.67
N MET A 134 -22.19 14.85 -22.69
CA MET A 134 -22.07 15.33 -21.30
C MET A 134 -20.73 15.99 -20.96
N HIS A 135 -19.63 15.59 -21.58
CA HIS A 135 -18.27 15.97 -21.19
C HIS A 135 -17.65 16.97 -22.17
N SER A 136 -17.17 18.12 -21.66
CA SER A 136 -16.61 19.19 -22.50
C SER A 136 -15.43 18.72 -23.36
N GLU A 137 -14.53 17.92 -22.77
CA GLU A 137 -13.29 17.46 -23.41
C GLU A 137 -13.47 16.30 -24.42
N TYR A 138 -14.69 15.82 -24.69
CA TYR A 138 -14.93 14.72 -25.64
C TYR A 138 -15.56 15.18 -26.96
N LYS A 139 -15.94 16.46 -27.09
CA LYS A 139 -16.64 17.01 -28.26
C LYS A 139 -15.85 16.87 -29.56
N ASP A 140 -14.53 16.85 -29.45
CA ASP A 140 -13.55 16.73 -30.53
C ASP A 140 -13.38 15.31 -31.05
N VAL A 141 -13.84 14.28 -30.32
CA VAL A 141 -13.61 12.87 -30.70
C VAL A 141 -14.50 12.48 -31.88
N SER A 142 -13.87 12.11 -33.01
CA SER A 142 -14.59 11.58 -34.17
C SER A 142 -14.65 10.04 -34.14
N ILE A 143 -15.82 9.47 -34.40
CA ILE A 143 -16.04 8.02 -34.32
C ILE A 143 -16.47 7.55 -35.71
N ASP A 144 -15.69 6.66 -36.31
CA ASP A 144 -16.06 6.02 -37.56
C ASP A 144 -17.06 4.88 -37.29
N GLN A 145 -18.26 5.02 -37.86
CA GLN A 145 -19.31 4.00 -37.78
C GLN A 145 -19.15 2.90 -38.84
N GLY A 146 -18.29 3.10 -39.85
CA GLY A 146 -18.09 2.21 -40.99
C GLY A 146 -16.95 1.19 -40.85
N ALA A 147 -16.25 1.15 -39.72
CA ALA A 147 -15.08 0.29 -39.50
C ALA A 147 -15.44 -1.21 -39.39
N THR A 148 -15.88 -1.85 -40.46
CA THR A 148 -16.13 -3.30 -40.54
C THR A 148 -14.83 -4.10 -40.72
N PHE A 149 -14.85 -5.39 -40.38
CA PHE A 149 -13.72 -6.31 -40.61
C PHE A 149 -13.18 -6.26 -42.06
N ASN A 150 -14.04 -5.99 -43.04
CA ASN A 150 -13.67 -5.97 -44.46
C ASN A 150 -13.05 -4.65 -44.95
N SER A 151 -13.01 -3.61 -44.11
CA SER A 151 -12.51 -2.26 -44.44
C SER A 151 -11.23 -1.90 -43.71
N LEU A 152 -10.59 -2.88 -43.05
CA LEU A 152 -9.31 -2.67 -42.37
C LEU A 152 -8.18 -2.62 -43.40
N PRO A 153 -7.33 -1.57 -43.42
CA PRO A 153 -6.12 -1.55 -44.23
C PRO A 153 -5.18 -2.69 -43.82
N ASP A 154 -4.47 -3.30 -44.79
CA ASP A 154 -3.48 -4.36 -44.51
C ASP A 154 -2.35 -3.90 -43.55
N ASP A 155 -2.10 -2.59 -43.47
CA ASP A 155 -1.10 -1.93 -42.61
C ASP A 155 -1.68 -1.47 -41.25
N LEU A 156 -2.37 -2.36 -40.53
CA LEU A 156 -2.85 -2.04 -39.18
C LEU A 156 -1.66 -2.02 -38.18
N PRO A 157 -1.53 -0.99 -37.32
CA PRO A 157 -0.64 -1.04 -36.16
C PRO A 157 -1.09 -2.09 -35.10
N CYS A 158 -2.20 -2.79 -35.35
CA CYS A 158 -2.81 -3.76 -34.46
C CYS A 158 -2.44 -5.23 -34.74
N ASN A 159 -1.72 -5.49 -35.84
CA ASN A 159 -1.18 -6.82 -36.14
C ASN A 159 0.29 -6.90 -35.72
N GLU A 160 0.63 -7.97 -35.00
CA GLU A 160 2.03 -8.34 -34.79
C GLU A 160 2.61 -8.74 -36.16
N GLU A 161 3.38 -7.86 -36.79
CA GLU A 161 4.22 -8.26 -37.92
C GLU A 161 5.09 -9.43 -37.47
N GLN A 162 4.92 -10.59 -38.11
CA GLN A 162 5.83 -11.72 -38.00
C GLN A 162 7.19 -11.33 -38.59
N THR A 163 7.99 -10.56 -37.85
CA THR A 163 9.39 -10.32 -38.21
C THR A 163 10.21 -11.51 -37.74
N GLN A 164 10.87 -12.13 -38.73
CA GLN A 164 11.80 -13.23 -38.60
C GLN A 164 12.85 -12.98 -37.51
N GLN A 165 13.27 -14.07 -36.88
CA GLN A 165 14.35 -14.15 -35.91
C GLN A 165 15.53 -13.22 -36.25
N ASP A 166 15.71 -12.18 -35.44
CA ASP A 166 17.00 -11.52 -35.33
C ASP A 166 17.50 -11.72 -33.89
N ASN A 167 18.51 -12.57 -33.75
CA ASN A 167 19.25 -12.78 -32.52
C ASN A 167 20.14 -11.54 -32.30
N GLY A 168 19.55 -10.46 -31.78
CA GLY A 168 20.21 -9.19 -31.53
C GLY A 168 20.15 -8.79 -30.06
N ASP A 169 21.11 -9.32 -29.30
CA ASP A 169 21.76 -8.76 -28.10
C ASP A 169 20.92 -7.87 -27.15
N ALA A 170 20.32 -8.50 -26.13
CA ALA A 170 19.81 -7.81 -24.94
C ALA A 170 20.95 -7.64 -23.91
N SER A 171 21.83 -6.67 -24.15
CA SER A 171 22.81 -6.21 -23.16
C SER A 171 22.29 -4.96 -22.45
N GLU A 172 21.36 -5.14 -21.51
CA GLU A 172 21.16 -4.13 -20.46
C GLU A 172 22.18 -4.39 -19.35
N GLN A 173 23.23 -3.56 -19.34
CA GLN A 173 24.30 -3.54 -18.35
C GLN A 173 23.71 -3.42 -16.94
N ALA A 174 23.82 -4.51 -16.18
CA ALA A 174 23.62 -4.51 -14.74
C ALA A 174 24.83 -3.83 -14.08
N ASP A 175 24.62 -2.59 -13.62
CA ASP A 175 25.61 -1.83 -12.86
C ASP A 175 25.70 -2.41 -11.43
N GLN A 176 26.56 -3.42 -11.25
CA GLN A 176 26.89 -4.00 -9.96
C GLN A 176 27.91 -3.13 -9.23
N SER A 177 27.45 -2.22 -8.38
CA SER A 177 28.27 -1.69 -7.29
C SER A 177 27.87 -2.38 -5.99
N GLN A 178 28.74 -3.28 -5.54
CA GLN A 178 28.58 -4.08 -4.33
C GLN A 178 28.80 -3.20 -3.08
N SER A 179 27.83 -3.22 -2.17
CA SER A 179 28.04 -2.96 -0.74
C SER A 179 27.43 -4.15 0.03
N PRO A 180 28.15 -4.78 0.96
CA PRO A 180 27.73 -6.06 1.51
C PRO A 180 26.93 -5.85 2.79
N GLU A 181 25.62 -5.58 2.70
CA GLU A 181 24.74 -5.63 3.90
C GLU A 181 23.22 -5.62 3.63
N LYS A 182 22.74 -6.36 2.62
CA LYS A 182 21.29 -6.60 2.48
C LYS A 182 21.02 -8.07 2.19
N ASP A 183 20.61 -8.77 3.25
CA ASP A 183 19.95 -10.07 3.26
C ASP A 183 19.09 -10.28 2.00
N GLU A 184 19.51 -11.27 1.21
CA GLU A 184 18.85 -11.90 0.07
C GLU A 184 17.41 -11.45 -0.23
N LEU A 185 17.30 -10.32 -0.92
CA LEU A 185 16.18 -10.02 -1.79
C LEU A 185 16.33 -10.92 -3.02
N ARG A 186 15.82 -12.15 -2.96
CA ARG A 186 15.37 -12.80 -4.20
C ARG A 186 14.47 -11.77 -4.91
N PRO A 187 14.71 -11.42 -6.18
CA PRO A 187 13.80 -10.56 -6.89
C PRO A 187 12.44 -11.26 -6.84
N GLY A 188 11.50 -10.69 -6.07
CA GLY A 188 10.11 -11.05 -6.23
C GLY A 188 9.80 -10.89 -7.70
N LEU A 189 8.97 -11.79 -8.26
CA LEU A 189 8.60 -11.74 -9.68
C LEU A 189 8.28 -10.28 -10.02
N VAL A 190 9.12 -9.67 -10.87
CA VAL A 190 8.91 -8.29 -11.30
C VAL A 190 7.69 -8.36 -12.19
N LEU A 191 6.53 -8.23 -11.57
CA LEU A 191 5.32 -7.81 -12.23
C LEU A 191 5.60 -6.34 -12.56
N ASP A 192 6.34 -6.11 -13.65
CA ASP A 192 6.28 -4.80 -14.28
C ASP A 192 4.81 -4.59 -14.57
N SER A 193 4.18 -3.51 -14.07
CA SER A 193 2.71 -3.46 -14.07
C SER A 193 2.22 -3.83 -15.44
N CYS A 194 1.46 -4.91 -15.45
CA CYS A 194 0.70 -5.26 -16.59
C CYS A 194 1.60 -5.58 -17.80
N MET A 195 2.52 -6.52 -17.62
CA MET A 195 2.92 -7.41 -18.70
C MET A 195 2.77 -8.82 -18.16
N GLN A 196 1.59 -9.41 -18.34
CA GLN A 196 1.47 -10.85 -18.12
C GLN A 196 2.47 -11.52 -19.08
N PRO A 197 3.28 -12.49 -18.60
CA PRO A 197 4.05 -13.31 -19.52
C PRO A 197 3.06 -13.93 -20.53
N PRO A 198 3.45 -14.09 -21.80
CA PRO A 198 2.60 -14.76 -22.76
C PRO A 198 2.20 -16.13 -22.18
N ASP A 199 0.91 -16.31 -21.91
CA ASP A 199 0.38 -17.60 -21.49
C ASP A 199 0.36 -18.48 -22.72
N ILE A 200 1.39 -19.32 -22.85
CA ILE A 200 1.59 -20.20 -24.00
C ILE A 200 0.39 -21.14 -24.16
N ALA A 201 -0.28 -21.52 -23.07
CA ALA A 201 -1.48 -22.36 -23.14
C ALA A 201 -2.67 -21.54 -23.68
N GLN A 202 -2.84 -20.30 -23.24
CA GLN A 202 -3.88 -19.43 -23.77
C GLN A 202 -3.61 -19.03 -25.23
N GLU A 203 -2.38 -18.73 -25.61
CA GLU A 203 -1.98 -18.48 -27.02
C GLU A 203 -2.17 -19.72 -27.89
N ALA A 204 -1.83 -20.91 -27.39
CA ALA A 204 -2.06 -22.18 -28.09
C ALA A 204 -3.54 -22.58 -28.15
N LEU A 205 -4.41 -22.02 -27.31
CA LEU A 205 -5.87 -22.18 -27.38
C LEU A 205 -6.54 -21.07 -28.19
N SER A 206 -5.82 -20.00 -28.53
CA SER A 206 -6.34 -18.80 -29.21
C SER A 206 -6.05 -18.78 -30.72
N TYR A 207 -5.94 -19.95 -31.37
CA TYR A 207 -5.81 -20.08 -32.85
C TYR A 207 -7.10 -19.66 -33.59
N GLY A 208 -7.54 -18.42 -33.41
CA GLY A 208 -8.57 -17.77 -34.20
C GLY A 208 -8.14 -16.36 -34.57
N ASP A 209 -8.44 -15.95 -35.80
CA ASP A 209 -8.15 -14.64 -36.42
C ASP A 209 -8.88 -13.44 -35.74
N GLY A 210 -8.80 -13.30 -34.41
CA GLY A 210 -9.70 -12.40 -33.66
C GLY A 210 -9.13 -11.71 -32.41
N ILE A 211 -7.82 -11.76 -32.16
CA ILE A 211 -7.18 -11.02 -31.05
C ILE A 211 -6.54 -9.73 -31.58
N PHE A 212 -6.99 -8.57 -31.08
CA PHE A 212 -6.46 -7.27 -31.44
C PHE A 212 -5.52 -6.74 -30.37
N SER A 213 -4.33 -6.26 -30.76
CA SER A 213 -3.42 -5.58 -29.85
C SER A 213 -3.50 -4.07 -30.02
N VAL A 214 -3.70 -3.32 -28.94
CA VAL A 214 -3.77 -1.85 -28.96
C VAL A 214 -2.83 -1.23 -27.95
N ALA A 215 -2.19 -0.12 -28.31
CA ALA A 215 -1.34 0.66 -27.41
C ALA A 215 -1.65 2.16 -27.53
N PRO A 216 -2.73 2.64 -26.89
CA PRO A 216 -3.29 3.98 -27.11
C PRO A 216 -2.37 5.14 -26.73
N ALA A 217 -1.48 4.91 -25.76
CA ALA A 217 -0.53 5.89 -25.26
C ALA A 217 0.88 5.73 -25.86
N GLN A 218 1.04 4.89 -26.89
CA GLN A 218 2.35 4.62 -27.48
C GLN A 218 2.91 5.87 -28.17
N GLY A 219 4.17 6.20 -27.87
CA GLY A 219 4.87 7.36 -28.46
C GLY A 219 4.62 8.68 -27.73
N ASN A 220 3.61 8.74 -26.86
CA ASN A 220 3.28 9.92 -26.09
C ASN A 220 4.14 10.06 -24.83
N LYS A 221 4.37 11.31 -24.40
CA LYS A 221 5.18 11.65 -23.22
C LYS A 221 4.30 11.81 -21.98
N PRO A 222 4.77 11.38 -20.80
CA PRO A 222 4.08 11.65 -19.54
C PRO A 222 3.84 13.14 -19.31
N VAL A 223 2.69 13.45 -18.74
CA VAL A 223 2.25 14.80 -18.40
C VAL A 223 2.18 14.98 -16.88
N GLY A 224 2.47 16.19 -16.40
CA GLY A 224 2.41 16.50 -14.97
C GLY A 224 0.97 16.64 -14.47
N PHE A 225 0.69 16.16 -13.25
CA PHE A 225 -0.65 16.16 -12.65
C PHE A 225 -1.34 17.53 -12.59
N PHE A 226 -0.57 18.61 -12.43
CA PHE A 226 -1.07 19.99 -12.32
C PHE A 226 -0.82 20.82 -13.57
N ALA A 227 -0.26 20.23 -14.63
CA ALA A 227 0.08 20.95 -15.85
C ALA A 227 -1.11 21.07 -16.81
N ILE A 228 -2.01 20.07 -16.79
CA ILE A 228 -3.16 20.00 -17.68
C ILE A 228 -4.45 20.19 -16.86
N PRO A 229 -5.30 21.17 -17.21
CA PRO A 229 -6.61 21.33 -16.60
C PRO A 229 -7.48 20.08 -16.80
N LYS A 230 -8.30 19.73 -15.81
CA LYS A 230 -9.22 18.59 -15.78
C LYS A 230 -8.56 17.23 -16.07
N LEU A 231 -7.26 17.10 -15.81
CA LEU A 231 -6.52 15.84 -16.00
C LEU A 231 -7.19 14.68 -15.26
N GLU A 232 -7.72 14.93 -14.06
CA GLU A 232 -8.45 13.93 -13.28
C GLU A 232 -9.69 13.38 -14.00
N ALA A 233 -10.52 14.26 -14.59
CA ALA A 233 -11.71 13.83 -15.31
C ALA A 233 -11.38 13.08 -16.60
N MET A 234 -10.34 13.52 -17.31
CA MET A 234 -9.86 12.83 -18.52
C MET A 234 -9.21 11.47 -18.23
N ALA A 235 -8.66 11.29 -17.03
CA ALA A 235 -8.10 10.02 -16.57
C ALA A 235 -9.17 9.05 -16.07
N PHE A 236 -10.25 9.57 -15.50
CA PHE A 236 -11.33 8.81 -14.87
C PHE A 236 -12.71 9.26 -15.39
N PRO A 237 -13.00 9.09 -16.69
CA PRO A 237 -14.23 9.61 -17.31
C PRO A 237 -15.51 8.97 -16.76
N VAL A 238 -15.44 7.72 -16.27
CA VAL A 238 -16.59 7.07 -15.62
C VAL A 238 -16.90 7.70 -14.26
N GLN A 239 -15.87 8.03 -13.50
CA GLN A 239 -16.04 8.68 -12.20
C GLN A 239 -16.48 10.15 -12.34
N PHE A 240 -16.07 10.82 -13.42
CA PHE A 240 -16.43 12.20 -13.76
C PHE A 240 -17.14 12.33 -15.13
N PRO A 241 -18.38 11.85 -15.29
CA PRO A 241 -19.08 11.86 -16.60
C PRO A 241 -19.23 13.26 -17.22
N THR A 242 -19.39 14.30 -16.41
CA THR A 242 -19.59 15.68 -16.86
C THR A 242 -18.29 16.47 -17.02
N GLY A 243 -17.16 15.93 -16.54
CA GLY A 243 -15.88 16.64 -16.52
C GLY A 243 -15.82 17.86 -15.60
N GLN A 244 -16.77 17.99 -14.67
CA GLN A 244 -16.86 19.12 -13.73
C GLN A 244 -16.46 18.71 -12.31
N ASN A 245 -16.23 19.71 -11.44
CA ASN A 245 -15.92 19.54 -10.02
C ASN A 245 -14.62 18.75 -9.74
N THR A 246 -13.65 18.79 -10.66
CA THR A 246 -12.33 18.18 -10.52
C THR A 246 -11.46 18.93 -9.52
N LEU A 247 -10.28 18.37 -9.19
CA LEU A 247 -9.32 18.98 -8.27
C LEU A 247 -8.96 20.45 -8.62
N ASP A 248 -8.81 20.76 -9.90
CA ASP A 248 -8.36 22.06 -10.42
C ASP A 248 -9.47 23.11 -10.56
N GLU A 249 -10.73 22.75 -10.28
CA GLU A 249 -11.88 23.64 -10.35
C GLU A 249 -11.74 24.85 -9.39
N VAL A 250 -12.03 26.05 -9.90
CA VAL A 250 -11.99 27.30 -9.11
C VAL A 250 -13.15 27.31 -8.12
N ARG A 251 -12.82 27.37 -6.83
CA ARG A 251 -13.77 27.30 -5.70
C ARG A 251 -13.77 28.57 -4.86
N GLU A 252 -14.91 28.90 -4.27
CA GLU A 252 -15.02 30.04 -3.34
C GLU A 252 -14.14 29.83 -2.11
N LYS A 253 -14.22 28.64 -1.50
CA LYS A 253 -13.34 28.24 -0.41
C LYS A 253 -12.25 27.33 -0.93
N LYS A 254 -11.00 27.79 -0.84
CA LYS A 254 -9.82 27.04 -1.28
C LYS A 254 -9.73 25.69 -0.54
N LEU A 255 -9.61 24.62 -1.33
CA LEU A 255 -9.47 23.26 -0.84
C LEU A 255 -8.06 22.75 -1.15
N SER A 256 -7.41 22.12 -0.17
CA SER A 256 -6.13 21.45 -0.42
C SER A 256 -6.37 20.10 -1.09
N PRO A 257 -5.43 19.60 -1.92
CA PRO A 257 -5.56 18.27 -2.54
C PRO A 257 -5.84 17.15 -1.53
N SER A 258 -5.18 17.16 -0.36
CA SER A 258 -5.44 16.17 0.69
C SER A 258 -6.89 16.20 1.20
N LYS A 259 -7.46 17.40 1.40
CA LYS A 259 -8.87 17.52 1.83
C LYS A 259 -9.84 17.14 0.70
N TYR A 260 -9.49 17.47 -0.54
CA TYR A 260 -10.26 17.10 -1.72
C TYR A 260 -10.35 15.58 -1.87
N PHE A 261 -9.22 14.88 -1.89
CA PHE A 261 -9.22 13.43 -2.03
C PHE A 261 -9.87 12.74 -0.82
N ASN A 262 -9.65 13.21 0.41
CA ASN A 262 -10.37 12.68 1.57
C ASN A 262 -11.89 12.84 1.42
N ALA A 263 -12.37 13.98 0.92
CA ALA A 263 -13.80 14.19 0.67
C ALA A 263 -14.34 13.24 -0.41
N ARG A 264 -13.56 12.96 -1.47
CA ARG A 264 -13.92 11.99 -2.53
C ARG A 264 -13.92 10.55 -2.02
N LEU A 265 -12.91 10.16 -1.26
CA LEU A 265 -12.74 8.80 -0.75
C LEU A 265 -13.70 8.47 0.41
N PHE A 266 -14.12 9.46 1.18
CA PHE A 266 -15.04 9.28 2.32
C PHE A 266 -16.49 9.60 1.98
N CYS A 267 -16.79 9.82 0.70
CA CYS A 267 -18.14 10.05 0.22
C CYS A 267 -19.02 8.81 0.44
N VAL A 268 -20.34 9.02 0.50
CA VAL A 268 -21.32 7.92 0.50
C VAL A 268 -21.24 7.13 -0.80
N ASP A 269 -20.93 7.82 -1.90
CA ASP A 269 -20.64 7.20 -3.18
C ASP A 269 -19.24 6.57 -3.15
N THR A 270 -19.17 5.24 -3.29
CA THR A 270 -17.94 4.47 -3.18
C THR A 270 -17.15 4.39 -4.49
N ARG A 271 -17.57 5.05 -5.58
CA ARG A 271 -16.92 4.95 -6.91
C ARG A 271 -15.42 5.25 -6.88
N PHE A 272 -14.98 6.12 -5.98
CA PHE A 272 -13.57 6.49 -5.81
C PHE A 272 -12.82 5.55 -4.86
N ALA A 273 -13.49 5.11 -3.79
CA ALA A 273 -12.92 4.24 -2.78
C ALA A 273 -12.68 2.82 -3.29
N SER A 274 -13.50 2.37 -4.24
CA SER A 274 -13.41 1.04 -4.85
C SER A 274 -12.42 0.96 -6.02
N ASP A 275 -12.07 2.08 -6.67
CA ASP A 275 -11.12 2.08 -7.78
C ASP A 275 -9.68 2.19 -7.29
N GLN A 276 -8.94 1.07 -7.37
CA GLN A 276 -7.53 1.00 -6.98
C GLN A 276 -6.63 1.95 -7.77
N SER A 277 -6.93 2.18 -9.06
CA SER A 277 -6.16 3.10 -9.90
C SER A 277 -6.34 4.54 -9.42
N TYR A 278 -7.56 4.89 -9.01
CA TYR A 278 -7.85 6.19 -8.43
C TYR A 278 -7.17 6.40 -7.07
N LEU A 279 -7.10 5.37 -6.22
CA LEU A 279 -6.40 5.44 -4.93
C LEU A 279 -4.91 5.76 -5.09
N PHE A 280 -4.22 5.05 -5.99
CA PHE A 280 -2.80 5.32 -6.26
C PHE A 280 -2.59 6.68 -6.93
N PHE A 281 -3.47 7.06 -7.85
CA PHE A 281 -3.46 8.40 -8.43
C PHE A 281 -3.60 9.49 -7.35
N ALA A 282 -4.61 9.38 -6.47
CA ALA A 282 -4.86 10.33 -5.38
C ALA A 282 -3.67 10.43 -4.41
N GLN A 283 -3.05 9.30 -4.07
CA GLN A 283 -1.83 9.26 -3.26
C GLN A 283 -0.69 10.04 -3.92
N PHE A 284 -0.36 9.72 -5.18
CA PHE A 284 0.76 10.35 -5.88
C PHE A 284 0.53 11.84 -6.15
N VAL A 285 -0.69 12.26 -6.48
CA VAL A 285 -1.03 13.68 -6.65
C VAL A 285 -0.84 14.43 -5.33
N THR A 286 -1.29 13.84 -4.22
CA THR A 286 -1.15 14.45 -2.88
C THR A 286 0.32 14.54 -2.46
N GLU A 287 1.09 13.47 -2.61
CA GLU A 287 2.52 13.43 -2.28
C GLU A 287 3.31 14.41 -3.15
N THR A 288 3.04 14.47 -4.47
CA THR A 288 3.67 15.42 -5.39
C THR A 288 3.40 16.85 -4.94
N HIS A 289 2.14 17.18 -4.63
CA HIS A 289 1.78 18.52 -4.14
C HIS A 289 2.47 18.86 -2.81
N MET A 290 2.56 17.91 -1.87
CA MET A 290 3.28 18.10 -0.61
C MET A 290 4.78 18.33 -0.84
N ALA A 291 5.39 17.55 -1.73
CA ALA A 291 6.80 17.66 -2.09
C ALA A 291 7.10 19.02 -2.74
N THR A 292 6.30 19.44 -3.73
CA THR A 292 6.46 20.72 -4.42
C THR A 292 6.29 21.91 -3.46
N ASN A 293 5.31 21.88 -2.57
CA ASN A 293 5.12 22.93 -1.59
C ASN A 293 6.28 23.01 -0.61
N SER A 294 6.72 21.87 -0.09
CA SER A 294 7.86 21.77 0.82
C SER A 294 9.15 22.25 0.16
N MET A 295 9.38 21.86 -1.11
CA MET A 295 10.50 22.32 -1.92
C MET A 295 10.45 23.84 -2.12
N SER A 296 9.28 24.42 -2.40
CA SER A 296 9.14 25.87 -2.54
C SER A 296 9.50 26.63 -1.26
N ILE A 297 9.13 26.09 -0.09
CA ILE A 297 9.46 26.66 1.21
C ILE A 297 10.96 26.54 1.45
N GLN A 298 11.54 25.38 1.15
CA GLN A 298 12.97 25.12 1.33
C GLN A 298 13.82 25.99 0.41
N MET A 299 13.40 26.21 -0.84
CA MET A 299 14.07 27.14 -1.76
C MET A 299 14.05 28.59 -1.24
N ARG A 300 13.00 29.00 -0.52
CA ARG A 300 12.94 30.32 0.13
C ARG A 300 13.78 30.40 1.42
N LYS A 301 13.88 29.31 2.19
CA LYS A 301 14.64 29.24 3.45
C LYS A 301 16.12 28.92 3.24
N GLY A 302 16.45 28.26 2.13
CA GLY A 302 17.79 27.83 1.79
C GLY A 302 18.67 29.02 1.51
N LYS A 303 19.80 29.10 2.20
CA LYS A 303 20.87 30.02 1.81
C LYS A 303 21.64 29.35 0.68
N PRO A 304 22.04 30.07 -0.39
CA PRO A 304 22.84 29.51 -1.46
C PRO A 304 24.31 29.34 -1.02
N ILE A 305 24.53 29.01 0.25
CA ILE A 305 25.81 29.00 0.94
C ILE A 305 25.85 27.72 1.76
N THR A 306 26.90 26.91 1.62
CA THR A 306 27.16 25.76 2.49
C THR A 306 27.45 26.22 3.92
N ARG A 307 27.43 25.32 4.90
CA ARG A 307 27.81 25.68 6.29
C ARG A 307 29.24 26.22 6.38
N ASP A 308 30.10 25.84 5.44
CA ASP A 308 31.48 26.31 5.29
C ASP A 308 31.59 27.70 4.61
N GLY A 309 30.48 28.35 4.31
CA GLY A 309 30.47 29.70 3.71
C GLY A 309 30.65 29.73 2.20
N ARG A 310 30.72 28.58 1.50
CA ARG A 310 30.92 28.52 0.04
C ARG A 310 29.58 28.63 -0.69
N LYS A 311 29.54 29.41 -1.77
CA LYS A 311 28.33 29.50 -2.62
C LYS A 311 28.09 28.18 -3.36
N ILE A 312 26.88 27.63 -3.24
CA ILE A 312 26.50 26.40 -3.95
C ILE A 312 26.49 26.70 -5.46
N SER A 313 27.31 25.97 -6.21
CA SER A 313 27.44 26.14 -7.67
C SER A 313 27.18 24.82 -8.40
N SER A 314 26.79 24.88 -9.67
CA SER A 314 26.54 23.67 -10.48
C SER A 314 27.74 22.74 -10.58
N LYS A 315 28.97 23.24 -10.38
CA LYS A 315 30.19 22.43 -10.35
C LYS A 315 30.26 21.51 -9.14
N MET A 316 29.71 21.93 -7.99
CA MET A 316 29.65 21.10 -6.79
C MET A 316 28.69 19.92 -6.94
N LEU A 317 27.67 20.06 -7.80
CA LEU A 317 26.72 18.98 -8.09
C LEU A 317 27.30 17.90 -9.02
N GLN A 318 28.43 18.17 -9.68
CA GLN A 318 29.15 17.20 -10.51
C GLN A 318 30.15 16.38 -9.69
N ASP A 319 30.55 16.87 -8.52
CA ASP A 319 31.44 16.15 -7.60
C ASP A 319 30.64 15.24 -6.66
N LYS A 320 30.88 13.93 -6.77
CA LYS A 320 30.19 12.91 -5.96
C LYS A 320 30.41 13.13 -4.46
N GLN A 321 31.59 13.58 -4.03
CA GLN A 321 31.90 13.78 -2.61
C GLN A 321 31.16 14.99 -2.04
N GLU A 322 31.06 16.08 -2.79
CA GLU A 322 30.32 17.27 -2.36
C GLU A 322 28.81 17.01 -2.35
N VAL A 323 28.29 16.26 -3.31
CA VAL A 323 26.89 15.80 -3.29
C VAL A 323 26.63 14.93 -2.07
N GLU A 324 27.52 13.99 -1.75
CA GLU A 324 27.40 13.14 -0.56
C GLU A 324 27.43 13.96 0.73
N LYS A 325 28.31 14.97 0.82
CA LYS A 325 28.31 15.92 1.95
C LYS A 325 27.00 16.72 2.03
N LEU A 326 26.43 17.15 0.92
CA LEU A 326 25.13 17.86 0.89
C LEU A 326 23.96 16.96 1.33
N ILE A 327 23.97 15.69 0.93
CA ILE A 327 22.99 14.68 1.35
C ILE A 327 23.16 14.37 2.84
N THR A 328 24.40 14.18 3.30
CA THR A 328 24.74 13.94 4.71
C THR A 328 24.39 15.13 5.59
N ASN A 329 24.55 16.34 5.06
CA ASN A 329 24.16 17.58 5.72
C ASN A 329 22.64 17.84 5.65
N LYS A 330 21.86 16.92 5.06
CA LYS A 330 20.38 16.85 5.10
C LYS A 330 19.64 18.03 4.48
N ASP A 331 20.35 19.05 4.01
CA ASP A 331 19.77 20.21 3.31
C ASP A 331 19.08 19.80 2.01
N ALA A 332 19.61 18.78 1.34
CA ALA A 332 19.06 18.24 0.09
C ALA A 332 17.79 17.39 0.28
N THR A 333 17.63 16.71 1.41
CA THR A 333 16.52 15.76 1.66
C THR A 333 15.43 16.32 2.57
N ARG A 334 15.67 17.48 3.20
CA ARG A 334 14.72 18.12 4.13
C ARG A 334 13.34 18.38 3.54
N PHE A 335 13.25 18.68 2.24
CA PHE A 335 11.95 18.91 1.59
C PHE A 335 11.05 17.66 1.64
N MET A 336 11.62 16.47 1.84
CA MET A 336 10.88 15.21 1.94
C MET A 336 10.31 14.95 3.33
N GLN A 337 10.64 15.76 4.36
CA GLN A 337 10.12 15.59 5.73
C GLN A 337 8.59 15.46 5.85
N PRO A 338 7.75 16.16 5.05
CA PRO A 338 6.30 15.99 5.11
C PRO A 338 5.79 14.68 4.52
N LEU A 339 6.61 14.01 3.69
CA LEU A 339 6.21 12.80 2.97
C LEU A 339 6.43 11.58 3.87
N ARG A 340 5.34 10.99 4.34
CA ARG A 340 5.36 9.76 5.14
C ARG A 340 6.07 8.64 4.37
N GLY A 341 6.87 7.85 5.07
CA GLY A 341 7.63 6.75 4.46
C GLY A 341 9.02 7.14 3.96
N THR A 342 9.33 8.43 3.79
CA THR A 342 10.66 8.86 3.36
C THR A 342 11.68 8.78 4.50
N PRO A 343 12.98 8.59 4.21
CA PRO A 343 14.03 8.61 5.23
C PRO A 343 14.02 9.91 6.06
N ALA A 344 13.77 11.06 5.43
CA ALA A 344 13.72 12.35 6.12
C ALA A 344 12.53 12.45 7.10
N TYR A 345 11.39 11.85 6.77
CA TYR A 345 10.26 11.74 7.68
C TYR A 345 10.60 10.85 8.89
N TRP A 346 11.14 9.65 8.63
CA TRP A 346 11.48 8.70 9.70
C TRP A 346 12.60 9.19 10.61
N GLU A 347 13.58 9.92 10.07
CA GLU A 347 14.62 10.55 10.87
C GLU A 347 14.02 11.60 11.83
N LYS A 348 13.04 12.39 11.36
CA LYS A 348 12.34 13.35 12.21
C LYS A 348 11.59 12.62 13.34
N THR A 349 10.78 11.61 13.01
CA THR A 349 10.02 10.87 14.02
C THR A 349 10.93 10.15 15.02
N LEU A 350 12.09 9.64 14.57
CA LEU A 350 13.08 9.00 15.44
C LEU A 350 13.70 10.02 16.40
N LYS A 351 14.00 11.24 15.94
CA LYS A 351 14.50 12.32 16.82
C LYS A 351 13.47 12.74 17.85
N ASP A 352 12.21 12.85 17.45
CA ASP A 352 11.11 13.17 18.37
C ASP A 352 10.99 12.07 19.45
N LEU A 353 11.00 10.79 19.06
CA LEU A 353 10.99 9.66 20.01
C LEU A 353 12.24 9.65 20.92
N ASN A 354 13.43 9.89 20.37
CA ASN A 354 14.65 9.98 21.17
C ASN A 354 14.60 11.15 22.18
N ALA A 355 13.94 12.25 21.82
CA ALA A 355 13.73 13.36 22.75
C ALA A 355 12.79 12.96 23.89
N MET A 356 11.70 12.22 23.59
CA MET A 356 10.81 11.65 24.60
C MET A 356 11.58 10.73 25.56
N VAL A 357 12.35 9.76 25.03
CA VAL A 357 13.16 8.84 25.85
C VAL A 357 14.19 9.58 26.72
N ARG A 358 14.78 10.68 26.22
CA ARG A 358 15.73 11.49 26.99
C ARG A 358 15.07 12.30 28.11
N GLN A 359 13.81 12.69 27.96
CA GLN A 359 13.08 13.52 28.92
C GLN A 359 12.30 12.68 29.94
N LEU A 360 11.66 11.60 29.47
CA LEU A 360 10.78 10.72 30.26
C LEU A 360 11.47 9.45 30.72
N GLY A 361 12.69 9.16 30.24
CA GLY A 361 13.39 7.92 30.54
C GLY A 361 12.90 6.73 29.70
N LYS A 362 13.16 5.51 30.18
CA LYS A 362 12.80 4.28 29.48
C LYS A 362 11.28 4.08 29.51
N PRO A 363 10.63 3.72 28.40
CA PRO A 363 9.20 3.44 28.38
C PRO A 363 8.87 2.23 29.26
N THR A 364 7.77 2.31 30.01
CA THR A 364 7.31 1.25 30.92
C THR A 364 6.79 0.03 30.16
N PHE A 365 5.98 0.26 29.12
CA PHE A 365 5.41 -0.81 28.30
C PHE A 365 5.75 -0.64 26.82
N PHE A 366 6.09 -1.77 26.18
CA PHE A 366 6.11 -1.90 24.73
C PHE A 366 5.01 -2.88 24.32
N LEU A 367 3.95 -2.35 23.73
CA LEU A 367 2.75 -3.10 23.33
C LEU A 367 2.71 -3.21 21.81
N THR A 368 2.35 -4.39 21.31
CA THR A 368 2.11 -4.61 19.89
C THR A 368 0.70 -5.10 19.66
N PHE A 369 -0.10 -4.33 18.94
CA PHE A 369 -1.47 -4.69 18.57
C PHE A 369 -1.52 -5.06 17.09
N SER A 370 -2.05 -6.24 16.79
CA SER A 370 -2.24 -6.70 15.42
C SER A 370 -3.72 -6.60 15.04
N ALA A 371 -4.01 -6.06 13.87
CA ALA A 371 -5.37 -6.07 13.34
C ALA A 371 -5.84 -7.52 13.09
N ALA A 372 -7.11 -7.77 13.40
CA ALA A 372 -7.77 -9.05 13.22
C ALA A 372 -9.03 -8.88 12.37
N GLU A 373 -8.94 -8.13 11.27
CA GLU A 373 -10.06 -7.72 10.41
C GLU A 373 -10.89 -8.89 9.87
N MET A 374 -10.29 -10.07 9.71
CA MET A 374 -11.01 -11.29 9.31
C MET A 374 -11.97 -11.83 10.39
N ARG A 375 -11.84 -11.33 11.63
CA ARG A 375 -12.64 -11.68 12.81
C ARG A 375 -13.58 -10.55 13.22
N TRP A 376 -13.67 -9.47 12.45
CA TRP A 376 -14.47 -8.28 12.76
C TRP A 376 -15.71 -8.23 11.86
N PRO A 377 -16.87 -8.75 12.31
CA PRO A 377 -18.09 -8.78 11.50
C PRO A 377 -18.50 -7.39 11.02
N GLU A 378 -18.33 -6.37 11.86
CA GLU A 378 -18.74 -5.00 11.56
C GLU A 378 -18.01 -4.41 10.35
N VAL A 379 -16.78 -4.86 10.06
CA VAL A 379 -16.03 -4.38 8.89
C VAL A 379 -16.61 -4.95 7.61
N ILE A 380 -16.96 -6.22 7.62
CA ILE A 380 -17.54 -6.91 6.47
C ILE A 380 -18.97 -6.42 6.23
N GLU A 381 -19.76 -6.33 7.29
CA GLU A 381 -21.13 -5.83 7.26
C GLU A 381 -21.17 -4.37 6.80
N ALA A 382 -20.25 -3.51 7.26
CA ALA A 382 -20.20 -2.12 6.81
C ALA A 382 -19.88 -1.99 5.31
N VAL A 383 -18.91 -2.76 4.79
CA VAL A 383 -18.58 -2.75 3.36
C VAL A 383 -19.76 -3.26 2.53
N LYS A 384 -20.43 -4.33 2.99
CA LYS A 384 -21.58 -4.90 2.27
C LYS A 384 -22.83 -4.02 2.34
N ALA A 385 -23.10 -3.40 3.48
CA ALA A 385 -24.18 -2.43 3.63
C ALA A 385 -23.98 -1.21 2.71
N GLN A 386 -22.74 -0.76 2.49
CA GLN A 386 -22.42 0.28 1.50
C GLN A 386 -22.72 -0.18 0.06
N GLN A 387 -22.57 -1.46 -0.23
CA GLN A 387 -22.94 -2.08 -1.52
C GLN A 387 -24.44 -2.36 -1.65
N GLY A 388 -25.24 -2.08 -0.61
CA GLY A 388 -26.68 -2.37 -0.59
C GLY A 388 -27.03 -3.84 -0.30
N GLU A 389 -26.05 -4.64 0.12
CA GLU A 389 -26.22 -6.07 0.41
C GLU A 389 -26.22 -6.32 1.92
N GLN A 390 -26.97 -7.33 2.36
CA GLN A 390 -26.89 -7.88 3.72
C GLN A 390 -26.19 -9.23 3.64
N VAL A 391 -25.26 -9.49 4.55
CA VAL A 391 -24.45 -10.71 4.53
C VAL A 391 -24.33 -11.28 5.93
N ASP A 392 -24.46 -12.60 6.03
CA ASP A 392 -24.19 -13.35 7.26
C ASP A 392 -22.69 -13.67 7.34
N PHE A 393 -21.99 -13.05 8.30
CA PHE A 393 -20.56 -13.23 8.52
C PHE A 393 -20.14 -14.69 8.78
N SER A 394 -21.04 -15.50 9.37
CA SER A 394 -20.77 -16.89 9.74
C SER A 394 -20.70 -17.82 8.53
N GLN A 395 -21.36 -17.45 7.43
CA GLN A 395 -21.44 -18.25 6.20
C GLN A 395 -20.32 -17.94 5.21
N LEU A 396 -19.55 -16.87 5.45
CA LEU A 396 -18.46 -16.45 4.58
C LEU A 396 -17.20 -17.27 4.81
N ASP A 397 -16.65 -17.80 3.72
CA ASP A 397 -15.34 -18.44 3.72
C ASP A 397 -14.20 -17.40 3.72
N TRP A 398 -12.97 -17.87 3.92
CA TRP A 398 -11.80 -16.99 4.00
C TRP A 398 -11.59 -16.16 2.73
N ASN A 399 -11.82 -16.75 1.55
CA ASN A 399 -11.60 -16.07 0.28
C ASN A 399 -12.64 -14.97 0.04
N ALA A 400 -13.92 -15.25 0.29
CA ALA A 400 -14.96 -14.23 0.21
C ALA A 400 -14.68 -13.05 1.16
N LYS A 401 -14.24 -13.31 2.40
CA LYS A 401 -13.83 -12.23 3.32
C LYS A 401 -12.69 -11.40 2.74
N CYS A 402 -11.66 -12.03 2.17
CA CYS A 402 -10.56 -11.33 1.50
C CYS A 402 -11.06 -10.46 0.34
N ASP A 403 -11.98 -10.97 -0.47
CA ASP A 403 -12.51 -10.26 -1.65
C ASP A 403 -13.33 -9.04 -1.24
N ILE A 404 -14.15 -9.17 -0.20
CA ILE A 404 -14.93 -8.06 0.35
C ILE A 404 -14.00 -6.97 0.88
N LEU A 405 -12.99 -7.31 1.68
CA LEU A 405 -12.03 -6.33 2.21
C LEU A 405 -11.26 -5.63 1.08
N ARG A 406 -10.91 -6.36 0.01
CA ARG A 406 -10.22 -5.79 -1.17
C ARG A 406 -11.13 -4.91 -2.03
N SER A 407 -12.45 -5.07 -1.95
CA SER A 407 -13.41 -4.30 -2.76
C SER A 407 -13.57 -2.84 -2.29
N ASN A 408 -13.26 -2.55 -1.03
CA ASN A 408 -13.26 -1.19 -0.49
C ASN A 408 -12.18 -1.03 0.61
N PRO A 409 -10.90 -0.91 0.22
CA PRO A 409 -9.80 -0.80 1.17
C PRO A 409 -9.88 0.49 2.01
N VAL A 410 -10.53 1.55 1.51
CA VAL A 410 -10.68 2.81 2.26
C VAL A 410 -11.53 2.62 3.50
N THR A 411 -12.72 2.01 3.37
CA THR A 411 -13.60 1.74 4.51
C THR A 411 -12.92 0.82 5.52
N VAL A 412 -12.20 -0.20 5.06
CA VAL A 412 -11.45 -1.11 5.93
C VAL A 412 -10.39 -0.36 6.75
N MET A 413 -9.60 0.52 6.11
CA MET A 413 -8.57 1.30 6.82
C MET A 413 -9.17 2.34 7.77
N ARG A 414 -10.32 2.93 7.45
CA ARG A 414 -11.02 3.84 8.37
C ARG A 414 -11.53 3.11 9.61
N LEU A 415 -12.02 1.88 9.46
CA LEU A 415 -12.46 1.08 10.59
C LEU A 415 -11.28 0.62 11.45
N PHE A 416 -10.14 0.30 10.82
CA PHE A 416 -8.90 0.09 11.55
C PHE A 416 -8.52 1.33 12.37
N GLU A 417 -8.48 2.51 11.74
CA GLU A 417 -8.20 3.79 12.42
C GLU A 417 -9.16 4.02 13.59
N LYS A 418 -10.46 3.78 13.41
CA LYS A 418 -11.45 3.94 14.49
C LYS A 418 -11.27 2.95 15.64
N ARG A 419 -10.84 1.73 15.36
CA ARG A 419 -10.49 0.77 16.41
C ARG A 419 -9.21 1.18 17.14
N VAL A 420 -8.24 1.77 16.45
CA VAL A 420 -7.05 2.35 17.10
C VAL A 420 -7.44 3.51 18.00
N ASP A 421 -8.28 4.43 17.51
CA ASP A 421 -8.80 5.54 18.30
C ASP A 421 -9.48 5.01 19.58
N ALA A 422 -10.42 4.07 19.44
CA ALA A 422 -11.13 3.47 20.58
C ALA A 422 -10.20 2.72 21.54
N LEU A 423 -9.20 1.98 21.03
CA LEU A 423 -8.18 1.34 21.86
C LEU A 423 -7.43 2.37 22.69
N MET A 424 -7.04 3.50 22.09
CA MET A 424 -6.31 4.54 22.81
C MET A 424 -7.21 5.30 23.78
N THR A 425 -8.39 5.74 23.37
CA THR A 425 -9.26 6.59 24.21
C THR A 425 -10.03 5.83 25.27
N ASP A 426 -10.56 4.65 24.93
CA ASP A 426 -11.54 3.96 25.77
C ASP A 426 -10.88 2.91 26.67
N LEU A 427 -9.67 2.46 26.30
CA LEU A 427 -8.88 1.50 27.08
C LEU A 427 -7.60 2.13 27.66
N ILE A 428 -6.63 2.48 26.82
CA ILE A 428 -5.28 2.86 27.29
C ILE A 428 -5.28 4.17 28.10
N LEU A 429 -5.96 5.21 27.59
CA LEU A 429 -6.05 6.53 28.21
C LEU A 429 -7.34 6.70 29.03
N SER A 430 -8.01 5.60 29.33
CA SER A 430 -9.24 5.59 30.10
C SER A 430 -8.99 6.06 31.54
N PRO A 431 -9.94 6.78 32.17
CA PRO A 431 -9.83 7.17 33.59
C PRO A 431 -9.78 5.98 34.56
N ALA A 432 -10.08 4.77 34.08
CA ALA A 432 -9.93 3.54 34.84
C ALA A 432 -8.46 3.12 35.03
N HIS A 433 -7.51 3.72 34.30
CA HIS A 433 -6.07 3.45 34.38
C HIS A 433 -5.72 1.95 34.37
N PRO A 434 -6.18 1.17 33.37
CA PRO A 434 -6.05 -0.29 33.38
C PRO A 434 -4.60 -0.79 33.34
N ILE A 435 -3.67 0.05 32.88
CA ILE A 435 -2.23 -0.21 32.87
C ILE A 435 -1.44 0.78 33.74
N GLY A 436 -2.13 1.51 34.63
CA GLY A 436 -1.60 2.65 35.37
C GLY A 436 -1.94 4.01 34.73
N GLU A 437 -1.59 5.10 35.43
CA GLU A 437 -1.77 6.48 34.93
C GLU A 437 -0.75 6.76 33.83
N VAL A 438 -1.21 6.95 32.60
CA VAL A 438 -0.35 7.21 31.43
C VAL A 438 0.14 8.65 31.47
N GLU A 439 1.46 8.84 31.52
CA GLU A 439 2.11 10.16 31.47
C GLU A 439 2.26 10.63 30.02
N ASP A 440 2.79 9.77 29.16
CA ASP A 440 2.93 10.03 27.71
C ASP A 440 2.95 8.70 26.92
N TYR A 441 2.76 8.79 25.61
CA TYR A 441 2.78 7.64 24.73
C TYR A 441 3.30 7.97 23.33
N PHE A 442 3.88 6.97 22.67
CA PHE A 442 4.26 7.05 21.27
C PHE A 442 3.82 5.78 20.56
N TYR A 443 3.16 5.90 19.41
CA TYR A 443 2.89 4.72 18.58
C TYR A 443 3.23 4.91 17.12
N ARG A 444 3.55 3.78 16.47
CA ARG A 444 3.82 3.66 15.04
C ARG A 444 2.93 2.60 14.44
N VAL A 445 2.30 2.95 13.32
CA VAL A 445 1.62 1.98 12.46
C VAL A 445 2.62 1.37 11.49
N GLU A 446 2.73 0.04 11.48
CA GLU A 446 3.62 -0.73 10.64
C GLU A 446 2.85 -1.67 9.70
N PHE A 447 3.22 -1.69 8.42
CA PHE A 447 2.72 -2.65 7.45
C PHE A 447 3.78 -3.73 7.19
N GLN A 448 3.55 -4.97 7.64
CA GLN A 448 4.54 -6.07 7.57
C GLN A 448 4.67 -6.74 6.18
N ALA A 449 4.25 -6.08 5.10
CA ALA A 449 4.22 -6.63 3.74
C ALA A 449 3.53 -8.01 3.62
N ARG A 450 2.72 -8.40 4.61
CA ARG A 450 2.17 -9.76 4.78
C ARG A 450 0.74 -9.80 5.31
N GLY A 451 0.14 -8.65 5.58
CA GLY A 451 -1.22 -8.56 6.08
C GLY A 451 -1.58 -7.13 6.42
N SER A 452 -2.50 -7.00 7.36
CA SER A 452 -3.00 -5.74 7.87
C SER A 452 -2.02 -5.01 8.78
N PRO A 453 -2.25 -3.72 9.03
CA PRO A 453 -1.36 -2.91 9.86
C PRO A 453 -1.26 -3.43 11.30
N HIS A 454 -0.08 -3.24 11.87
CA HIS A 454 0.22 -3.44 13.29
C HIS A 454 0.49 -2.09 13.94
N ILE A 455 0.26 -2.02 15.23
CA ILE A 455 0.61 -0.87 16.06
C ILE A 455 1.73 -1.31 16.98
N HIS A 456 2.83 -0.57 16.96
CA HIS A 456 3.85 -0.62 18.01
C HIS A 456 3.65 0.60 18.90
N LEU A 457 3.30 0.38 20.17
CA LEU A 457 2.98 1.40 21.15
C LEU A 457 4.00 1.36 22.28
N LEU A 458 4.55 2.51 22.61
CA LEU A 458 5.36 2.79 23.80
C LEU A 458 4.53 3.63 24.76
N VAL A 459 4.53 3.28 26.03
CA VAL A 459 3.78 3.97 27.07
C VAL A 459 4.68 4.22 28.28
N TRP A 460 4.64 5.45 28.79
CA TRP A 460 5.25 5.83 30.07
C TRP A 460 4.15 5.92 31.13
N ILE A 461 4.30 5.15 32.19
CA ILE A 461 3.36 5.12 33.31
C ILE A 461 3.98 5.86 34.49
N LYS A 462 3.19 6.73 35.08
CA LYS A 462 3.58 7.51 36.25
C LYS A 462 3.84 6.60 37.45
N ASP A 463 4.90 6.90 38.19
CA ASP A 463 5.33 6.16 39.38
C ASP A 463 5.59 4.65 39.14
N ALA A 464 5.89 4.25 37.91
CA ALA A 464 6.26 2.87 37.60
C ALA A 464 7.64 2.52 38.21
N PRO A 465 7.82 1.28 38.72
CA PRO A 465 9.09 0.87 39.32
C PRO A 465 10.20 0.78 38.26
N GLU A 466 11.38 1.33 38.58
CA GLU A 466 12.55 1.31 37.70
C GLU A 466 13.43 0.06 37.94
N PHE A 467 13.79 -0.62 36.85
CA PHE A 467 14.71 -1.75 36.89
C PHE A 467 16.17 -1.27 37.01
N GLY A 468 16.88 -1.73 38.04
CA GLY A 468 18.30 -1.44 38.27
C GLY A 468 18.61 -0.38 39.33
N ASP A 469 17.59 0.26 39.90
CA ASP A 469 17.73 1.13 41.07
C ASP A 469 17.71 0.34 42.39
N LEU A 470 17.89 1.03 43.53
CA LEU A 470 17.83 0.52 44.92
C LEU A 470 16.51 -0.18 45.32
N GLN A 471 15.63 -0.49 44.38
CA GLN A 471 14.38 -1.20 44.61
C GLN A 471 14.63 -2.70 44.67
N ASP A 472 13.94 -3.37 45.61
CA ASP A 472 13.93 -4.82 45.69
C ASP A 472 13.27 -5.40 44.43
N ASP A 473 13.95 -6.35 43.78
CA ASP A 473 13.45 -7.15 42.65
C ASP A 473 12.02 -7.66 42.87
N SER A 474 11.65 -7.91 44.13
CA SER A 474 10.29 -8.34 44.50
C SER A 474 9.20 -7.34 44.14
N VAL A 475 9.49 -6.03 44.14
CA VAL A 475 8.54 -4.96 43.78
C VAL A 475 8.32 -4.95 42.26
N VAL A 476 9.41 -5.04 41.50
CA VAL A 476 9.36 -5.09 40.03
C VAL A 476 8.60 -6.33 39.56
N ILE A 477 8.87 -7.50 40.16
CA ILE A 477 8.17 -8.75 39.83
C ILE A 477 6.67 -8.63 40.10
N LYS A 478 6.26 -8.10 41.27
CA LYS A 478 4.84 -7.90 41.59
C LYS A 478 4.15 -6.96 40.61
N PHE A 479 4.83 -5.90 40.19
CA PHE A 479 4.31 -5.00 39.17
C PHE A 479 4.11 -5.71 37.83
N ILE A 480 5.08 -6.51 37.38
CA ILE A 480 4.95 -7.30 36.14
C ILE A 480 3.77 -8.28 36.24
N ASP A 481 3.69 -9.07 37.32
CA ASP A 481 2.66 -10.09 37.52
C ASP A 481 1.24 -9.49 37.64
N GLN A 482 1.12 -8.20 37.99
CA GLN A 482 -0.15 -7.50 38.03
C GLN A 482 -0.75 -7.29 36.62
N TYR A 483 0.09 -7.06 35.60
CA TYR A 483 -0.37 -6.69 34.26
C TYR A 483 -0.10 -7.76 33.19
N ILE A 484 0.88 -8.64 33.40
CA ILE A 484 1.34 -9.61 32.41
C ILE A 484 1.23 -11.02 32.99
N THR A 485 0.55 -11.90 32.27
CA THR A 485 0.48 -13.32 32.61
C THR A 485 0.64 -14.19 31.38
N CYS A 486 1.33 -15.33 31.56
CA CYS A 486 1.43 -16.41 30.58
C CYS A 486 0.50 -17.58 30.93
N GLN A 487 -0.26 -17.48 32.02
CA GLN A 487 -1.18 -18.53 32.44
C GLN A 487 -2.42 -18.51 31.54
N MET A 488 -2.89 -19.71 31.17
CA MET A 488 -4.15 -19.84 30.46
C MET A 488 -5.30 -19.51 31.41
N PRO A 489 -6.26 -18.65 31.01
CA PRO A 489 -7.46 -18.37 31.80
C PRO A 489 -8.24 -19.66 32.11
N ASP A 490 -8.92 -19.73 33.25
CA ASP A 490 -9.73 -20.90 33.60
C ASP A 490 -10.96 -20.97 32.68
N PRO A 491 -11.17 -22.07 31.93
CA PRO A 491 -12.30 -22.22 31.03
C PRO A 491 -13.67 -22.17 31.71
N ASN A 492 -13.75 -22.42 33.03
CA ASN A 492 -15.01 -22.35 33.78
C ASN A 492 -15.27 -20.97 34.39
N ALA A 493 -14.21 -20.27 34.81
CA ALA A 493 -14.34 -18.95 35.44
C ALA A 493 -14.53 -17.84 34.41
N ASP A 494 -13.80 -17.91 33.29
CA ASP A 494 -13.93 -16.98 32.17
C ASP A 494 -13.80 -17.72 30.83
N PRO A 495 -14.90 -18.34 30.34
CA PRO A 495 -14.88 -19.08 29.09
C PRO A 495 -14.59 -18.19 27.88
N GLU A 496 -14.95 -16.91 27.92
CA GLU A 496 -14.73 -15.98 26.81
C GLU A 496 -13.26 -15.60 26.68
N LEU A 497 -12.63 -15.19 27.78
CA LEU A 497 -11.20 -14.87 27.80
C LEU A 497 -10.36 -16.10 27.47
N HIS A 498 -10.72 -17.28 28.02
CA HIS A 498 -10.05 -18.54 27.68
C HIS A 498 -10.08 -18.80 26.17
N LYS A 499 -11.26 -18.66 25.56
CA LYS A 499 -11.44 -18.84 24.11
C LYS A 499 -10.56 -17.87 23.33
N ILE A 500 -10.62 -16.57 23.63
CA ILE A 500 -9.84 -15.55 22.91
C ILE A 500 -8.34 -15.84 23.01
N VAL A 501 -7.81 -16.04 24.22
CA VAL A 501 -6.39 -16.32 24.46
C VAL A 501 -5.96 -17.59 23.73
N SER A 502 -6.77 -18.66 23.78
CA SER A 502 -6.48 -19.91 23.08
C SER A 502 -6.40 -19.75 21.56
N GLU A 503 -7.18 -18.84 20.99
CA GLU A 503 -7.27 -18.63 19.55
C GLU A 503 -6.20 -17.66 19.02
N VAL A 504 -5.76 -16.67 19.80
CA VAL A 504 -4.92 -15.55 19.30
C VAL A 504 -3.59 -15.36 20.03
N GLN A 505 -3.38 -15.94 21.21
CA GLN A 505 -2.16 -15.79 22.00
C GLN A 505 -1.34 -17.09 22.12
N LEU A 506 -1.75 -18.17 21.44
CA LEU A 506 -1.00 -19.42 21.43
C LEU A 506 -0.07 -19.54 20.22
N HIS A 507 1.18 -19.89 20.50
CA HIS A 507 2.14 -20.25 19.46
C HIS A 507 1.75 -21.59 18.83
N SER A 508 1.45 -21.58 17.52
CA SER A 508 0.94 -22.77 16.83
C SER A 508 1.95 -23.93 16.83
N ARG A 509 1.48 -25.11 17.28
CA ARG A 509 2.24 -26.38 17.24
C ARG A 509 2.63 -26.81 15.83
N ASN A 510 1.84 -26.41 14.83
CA ASN A 510 2.07 -26.79 13.44
C ASN A 510 3.15 -25.90 12.77
N HIS A 511 3.66 -24.88 13.47
CA HIS A 511 4.71 -23.94 13.06
C HIS A 511 4.53 -23.42 11.62
N SER A 512 3.98 -22.22 11.49
CA SER A 512 3.82 -21.54 10.20
C SER A 512 5.15 -21.33 9.48
N LYS A 513 5.10 -21.07 8.16
CA LYS A 513 6.30 -20.76 7.35
C LYS A 513 7.11 -19.57 7.89
N SER A 514 6.46 -18.61 8.56
CA SER A 514 7.14 -17.46 9.19
C SER A 514 7.87 -17.84 10.48
N CYS A 515 7.45 -18.93 11.13
CA CYS A 515 8.07 -19.46 12.33
C CYS A 515 9.33 -20.28 12.04
N LYS A 516 9.43 -20.91 10.86
CA LYS A 516 10.59 -21.72 10.46
C LYS A 516 11.63 -20.82 9.78
N LYS A 517 12.86 -20.80 10.27
CA LYS A 517 14.01 -20.10 9.63
C LYS A 517 15.16 -21.11 9.53
N GLY A 518 15.61 -21.38 8.31
CA GLY A 518 16.62 -22.42 8.05
C GLY A 518 16.14 -23.82 8.45
N ASN A 519 17.06 -24.63 9.00
CA ASN A 519 16.78 -26.01 9.46
C ASN A 519 16.20 -26.10 10.87
N VAL A 520 15.84 -24.97 11.49
CA VAL A 520 15.30 -24.95 12.86
C VAL A 520 13.78 -25.06 12.82
N MET A 521 13.22 -25.98 13.62
CA MET A 521 11.77 -26.20 13.75
C MET A 521 11.01 -24.93 14.17
N CYS A 522 11.61 -24.12 15.05
CA CYS A 522 11.08 -22.83 15.48
C CYS A 522 12.20 -21.81 15.66
N ARG A 523 12.15 -20.68 14.92
CA ARG A 523 13.13 -19.59 15.04
C ARG A 523 13.15 -18.91 16.42
N PHE A 524 12.09 -19.08 17.20
CA PHE A 524 11.91 -18.46 18.51
C PHE A 524 12.16 -19.45 19.67
N GLY A 525 12.55 -20.69 19.35
CA GLY A 525 12.83 -21.71 20.36
C GLY A 525 11.59 -22.25 21.09
N PHE A 526 10.40 -22.16 20.51
CA PHE A 526 9.21 -22.81 21.10
C PHE A 526 9.16 -24.32 20.78
N PRO A 527 8.68 -25.15 21.72
CA PRO A 527 8.18 -24.76 23.05
C PRO A 527 9.32 -24.41 24.02
N LYS A 528 9.12 -23.35 24.81
CA LYS A 528 10.01 -23.01 25.93
C LYS A 528 9.66 -23.89 27.14
N LEU A 529 10.63 -24.12 28.02
CA LEU A 529 10.38 -24.83 29.28
C LEU A 529 9.39 -24.02 30.14
N PRO A 530 8.44 -24.68 30.82
CA PRO A 530 7.50 -24.00 31.70
C PRO A 530 8.24 -23.37 32.88
N MET A 531 7.76 -22.21 33.32
CA MET A 531 8.26 -21.47 34.46
C MET A 531 7.07 -21.12 35.36
N ASP A 532 7.15 -21.50 36.64
CA ASP A 532 6.04 -21.34 37.58
C ASP A 532 5.94 -19.91 38.16
N LYS A 533 7.00 -19.11 38.00
CA LYS A 533 7.09 -17.73 38.50
C LYS A 533 7.91 -16.86 37.55
N THR A 534 7.66 -15.55 37.62
CA THR A 534 8.47 -14.53 36.94
C THR A 534 9.86 -14.47 37.58
N ILE A 535 10.91 -14.45 36.75
CA ILE A 535 12.31 -14.37 37.16
C ILE A 535 12.99 -13.27 36.36
N LEU A 536 13.73 -12.40 37.05
CA LEU A 536 14.60 -11.41 36.44
C LEU A 536 15.95 -12.06 36.12
N THR A 537 16.40 -11.94 34.88
CA THR A 537 17.70 -12.46 34.43
C THR A 537 18.67 -11.30 34.28
N TYR A 538 19.84 -11.41 34.90
CA TYR A 538 20.92 -10.43 34.79
C TYR A 538 21.97 -10.93 33.79
N PRO A 539 22.59 -10.03 32.99
CA PRO A 539 23.72 -10.40 32.14
C PRO A 539 24.83 -10.99 33.01
N THR A 540 25.43 -12.09 32.57
CA THR A 540 26.64 -12.59 33.23
C THR A 540 27.84 -11.77 32.77
N PRO A 541 28.86 -11.50 33.63
CA PRO A 541 30.02 -10.69 33.26
C PRO A 541 30.82 -11.18 32.04
N ASP A 542 30.61 -12.43 31.60
CA ASP A 542 31.29 -13.05 30.46
C ASP A 542 30.56 -12.81 29.11
N ASP A 543 29.40 -12.14 29.10
CA ASP A 543 28.61 -11.91 27.87
C ASP A 543 29.00 -10.62 27.11
N ASP A 544 29.90 -9.79 27.66
CA ASP A 544 30.28 -8.50 27.06
C ASP A 544 31.39 -8.60 25.97
N ASP A 545 32.02 -9.77 25.79
CA ASP A 545 33.15 -9.95 24.86
C ASP A 545 32.78 -10.64 23.51
N ASP A 546 31.55 -11.11 23.31
CA ASP A 546 31.19 -11.96 22.16
C ASP A 546 30.12 -11.39 21.20
N ASP A 547 29.73 -10.12 21.33
CA ASP A 547 28.72 -9.51 20.44
C ASP A 547 29.27 -8.84 19.17
N ASP A 548 30.57 -8.98 18.87
CA ASP A 548 31.18 -8.57 17.61
C ASP A 548 32.10 -9.67 17.02
N ASN A 549 31.53 -10.82 16.63
CA ASN A 549 31.87 -11.66 15.44
C ASN A 549 31.54 -13.15 15.63
N ASP A 550 31.02 -13.77 14.57
CA ASP A 550 31.11 -15.22 14.28
C ASP A 550 30.26 -16.23 15.09
N ASN A 551 28.93 -16.08 15.05
CA ASN A 551 28.01 -17.16 15.38
C ASN A 551 27.82 -18.24 14.27
N ASN A 552 28.84 -18.44 13.42
CA ASN A 552 28.83 -19.48 12.36
C ASN A 552 29.92 -20.55 12.49
N ASP A 553 31.00 -20.31 13.26
CA ASP A 553 32.14 -21.24 13.32
C ASP A 553 32.14 -22.17 14.54
N GLN A 554 31.49 -21.80 15.66
CA GLN A 554 31.45 -22.67 16.84
C GLN A 554 30.55 -23.92 16.68
N GLN A 555 29.54 -23.90 15.79
CA GLN A 555 28.76 -25.11 15.47
C GLN A 555 29.48 -26.07 14.50
N GLN A 556 30.47 -25.61 13.74
CA GLN A 556 31.27 -26.47 12.86
C GLN A 556 32.43 -27.13 13.61
N SER A 557 33.04 -26.44 14.58
CA SER A 557 34.13 -26.99 15.40
C SER A 557 33.64 -28.08 16.36
N ALA A 558 32.45 -27.90 16.97
CA ALA A 558 31.82 -28.92 17.81
C ALA A 558 31.47 -30.19 17.03
N LYS A 559 30.94 -30.08 15.80
CA LYS A 559 30.65 -31.24 14.93
C LYS A 559 31.91 -31.98 14.45
N LYS A 560 33.03 -31.27 14.22
CA LYS A 560 34.32 -31.89 13.87
C LYS A 560 34.97 -32.61 15.04
N GLN A 561 34.79 -32.15 16.28
CA GLN A 561 35.30 -32.86 17.47
C GLN A 561 34.48 -34.13 17.79
N THR A 562 33.14 -34.10 17.62
CA THR A 562 32.32 -35.31 17.85
C THR A 562 32.52 -36.38 16.77
N GLN A 563 32.84 -36.00 15.53
CA GLN A 563 33.20 -36.96 14.46
C GLN A 563 34.61 -37.54 14.65
N ARG A 564 35.58 -36.77 15.16
CA ARG A 564 36.93 -37.29 15.48
C ARG A 564 36.94 -38.26 16.67
N GLN A 565 36.07 -38.08 17.67
CA GLN A 565 35.94 -39.03 18.78
C GLN A 565 35.21 -40.33 18.38
N LYS A 566 34.22 -40.28 17.48
CA LYS A 566 33.55 -41.47 16.93
C LYS A 566 34.41 -42.27 15.92
N GLY A 567 35.39 -41.63 15.28
CA GLY A 567 36.37 -42.32 14.43
C GLY A 567 37.40 -43.12 15.23
N LYS A 568 37.90 -42.58 16.35
CA LYS A 568 38.93 -43.24 17.18
C LYS A 568 38.41 -44.43 17.99
N THR A 569 37.11 -44.52 18.28
CA THR A 569 36.52 -45.69 18.95
C THR A 569 36.23 -46.86 18.00
N LYS A 570 36.30 -46.65 16.68
CA LYS A 570 36.11 -47.72 15.67
C LYS A 570 37.41 -48.40 15.21
N GLU A 571 38.57 -47.76 15.41
CA GLU A 571 39.89 -48.33 15.08
C GLU A 571 40.53 -49.12 16.24
N GLN A 572 40.00 -49.03 17.47
CA GLN A 572 40.47 -49.83 18.61
C GLN A 572 39.66 -51.12 18.86
N SER A 573 38.65 -51.41 18.04
CA SER A 573 37.84 -52.64 18.12
C SER A 573 38.10 -53.61 16.96
N SER A 574 39.17 -53.43 16.19
CA SER A 574 39.57 -54.34 15.08
C SER A 574 40.97 -54.95 15.25
N SER A 575 41.53 -54.91 16.46
CA SER A 575 42.76 -55.62 16.82
C SER A 575 42.68 -56.16 18.26
N ALA A 576 41.73 -57.08 18.44
CA ALA A 576 41.77 -58.17 19.43
C ALA A 576 40.82 -59.28 18.96
#